data_AF-A0A6A6G5F3-F1
#
_entry.id   AF-A0A6A6G5F3-F1
#
_cell.length_a   1.000
_cell.length_b   1.000
_cell.length_c   1.000
_cell.angle_alpha   90.00
_cell.angle_beta   90.00
_cell.angle_gamma   90.00
#
_symmetry.space_group_name_H-M   'P 1'
#
loop_
_entity.id
_entity.type
_entity.pdbx_description
1 polymer ?
#
loop_
_entity_poly.entity_id
_entity_poly.type
_entity_poly.pdbx_seq_one_letter_code
_entity_poly.pdbx_strand_id
1 'polypeptide(L)'
;MNAFAVGKELIVNKVGRAGDGGRVTASHGGEEGVVVVVDMPGYGAGSREEWGAEILKYLAQRRQLRRTFVLVDAEHGVKESDRLLLKELAERGVGHQVLLSKVDKLVMPKVKTSPRLMSEGLKRLSERLEEVQEVLRFDGKMPKAVGDILSCSGVKELEEYGQRRGKIGISAVQWAVLSACGLDCDEHGTPGRNRFGEHVYEDSEME
;
A
#
# COMPACT_ATOMS: atom_id res chain seq x y z
N MET A 1 6.16 10.27 7.28
CA MET A 1 5.89 9.87 5.88
C MET A 1 4.58 9.13 5.92
N ASN A 2 3.53 9.70 5.31
CA ASN A 2 2.16 9.25 5.59
C ASN A 2 1.45 8.73 4.33
N ALA A 3 2.04 8.88 3.14
CA ALA A 3 1.55 8.24 1.93
C ALA A 3 2.66 8.07 0.89
N PHE A 4 2.57 7.05 0.06
CA PHE A 4 3.37 6.93 -1.16
C PHE A 4 2.51 6.53 -2.35
N ALA A 5 2.92 7.00 -3.52
CA ALA A 5 2.26 6.76 -4.79
C ALA A 5 3.10 5.81 -5.64
N VAL A 6 2.45 4.93 -6.38
CA VAL A 6 3.11 3.98 -7.28
C VAL A 6 2.67 4.21 -8.71
N GLY A 7 3.62 4.27 -9.63
CA GLY A 7 3.38 4.32 -11.07
C GLY A 7 4.20 3.31 -11.86
N LYS A 8 3.73 2.97 -13.07
CA LYS A 8 4.45 2.14 -14.04
C LYS A 8 5.03 3.02 -15.13
N GLU A 9 6.34 2.95 -15.35
CA GLU A 9 7.00 3.50 -16.52
C GLU A 9 7.27 2.33 -17.50
N LEU A 10 6.63 2.36 -18.67
CA LEU A 10 6.98 1.46 -19.77
C LEU A 10 8.29 1.97 -20.37
N ILE A 11 9.27 1.08 -20.51
CA ILE A 11 10.66 1.35 -20.92
C ILE A 11 10.73 2.47 -21.98
N VAL A 12 11.38 3.58 -21.62
CA VAL A 12 11.98 4.52 -22.57
C VAL A 12 13.41 4.81 -22.09
N ASN A 13 14.37 4.61 -23.00
CA ASN A 13 15.77 4.93 -22.82
C ASN A 13 15.99 6.36 -22.26
N LYS A 14 17.04 6.50 -21.44
CA LYS A 14 17.65 7.72 -20.84
C LYS A 14 17.21 8.14 -19.42
N VAL A 15 18.09 7.74 -18.48
CA VAL A 15 18.72 8.51 -17.40
C VAL A 15 18.10 9.88 -17.07
N GLY A 16 17.48 9.97 -15.89
CA GLY A 16 17.22 11.21 -15.14
C GLY A 16 17.80 11.08 -13.73
N ARG A 17 18.60 12.06 -13.30
CA ARG A 17 19.32 12.09 -12.02
C ARG A 17 18.37 12.10 -10.81
N ALA A 18 18.88 11.51 -9.72
CA ALA A 18 18.30 11.47 -8.38
C ALA A 18 17.81 12.84 -7.89
N GLY A 19 16.62 12.86 -7.30
CA GLY A 19 15.98 14.05 -6.71
C GLY A 19 14.86 13.68 -5.75
N ASP A 20 13.69 13.24 -6.25
CA ASP A 20 12.45 13.22 -5.43
C ASP A 20 11.59 11.93 -5.56
N GLY A 21 12.19 10.77 -5.81
CA GLY A 21 11.44 9.51 -5.89
C GLY A 21 12.32 8.28 -5.97
N GLY A 22 11.96 7.23 -5.23
CA GLY A 22 12.66 5.95 -5.27
C GLY A 22 12.29 5.18 -6.54
N ARG A 23 13.28 4.83 -7.36
CA ARG A 23 13.08 3.93 -8.51
C ARG A 23 13.31 2.49 -8.06
N VAL A 24 12.29 1.64 -8.22
CA VAL A 24 12.39 0.20 -7.95
C VAL A 24 12.30 -0.52 -9.29
N THR A 25 13.36 -1.25 -9.66
CA THR A 25 13.33 -2.14 -10.82
C THR A 25 12.69 -3.45 -10.40
N ALA A 26 11.62 -3.85 -11.08
CA ALA A 26 10.98 -5.15 -10.94
C ALA A 26 11.20 -5.93 -12.23
N SER A 27 11.78 -7.13 -12.13
CA SER A 27 11.91 -8.06 -13.25
C SER A 27 11.21 -9.36 -12.88
N HIS A 28 10.24 -9.77 -13.69
CA HIS A 28 9.52 -11.04 -13.51
C HIS A 28 8.99 -11.53 -14.86
N GLY A 29 9.19 -12.80 -15.20
CA GLY A 29 8.80 -13.37 -16.50
C GLY A 29 9.60 -12.90 -17.72
N GLY A 30 10.78 -12.29 -17.53
CA GLY A 30 11.62 -11.78 -18.62
C GLY A 30 11.26 -10.37 -19.10
N GLU A 31 10.21 -9.74 -18.54
CA GLU A 31 9.89 -8.33 -18.78
C GLU A 31 10.50 -7.45 -17.67
N GLU A 32 11.28 -6.44 -18.08
CA GLU A 32 11.78 -5.42 -17.17
C GLU A 32 10.73 -4.30 -17.01
N GLY A 33 10.13 -4.21 -15.83
CA GLY A 33 9.23 -3.14 -15.45
C GLY A 33 9.92 -2.16 -14.50
N VAL A 34 9.75 -0.86 -14.73
CA VAL A 34 10.20 0.16 -13.78
C VAL A 34 8.98 0.61 -12.98
N VAL A 35 9.03 0.32 -11.68
CA VAL A 35 8.07 0.85 -10.71
C VAL A 35 8.67 2.11 -10.10
N VAL A 36 7.94 3.20 -10.16
CA VAL A 36 8.34 4.45 -9.51
C VAL A 36 7.52 4.60 -8.24
N VAL A 37 8.22 4.66 -7.11
CA VAL A 37 7.63 4.98 -5.80
C VAL A 37 7.90 6.44 -5.51
N VAL A 38 6.85 7.22 -5.44
CA VAL A 38 6.91 8.65 -5.13
C VAL A 38 6.56 8.83 -3.67
N ASP A 39 7.51 9.37 -2.91
CA ASP A 39 7.30 9.77 -1.54
C ASP A 39 6.57 11.12 -1.51
N MET A 40 5.42 11.16 -0.82
CA MET A 40 4.60 12.37 -0.75
C MET A 40 4.88 13.11 0.56
N PRO A 41 4.92 14.46 0.52
CA PRO A 41 5.05 15.25 1.73
C PRO A 41 3.91 14.91 2.70
N GLY A 42 4.24 14.81 3.99
CA GLY A 42 3.27 14.41 5.01
C GLY A 42 2.13 15.43 5.13
N TYR A 43 0.90 14.95 5.35
CA TYR A 43 -0.34 15.74 5.43
C TYR A 43 -0.88 15.90 6.88
N GLY A 44 -0.01 15.73 7.89
CA GLY A 44 -0.37 15.77 9.32
C GLY A 44 -0.16 17.13 10.00
N ALA A 45 -0.15 17.19 11.34
CA ALA A 45 -0.10 18.42 12.14
C ALA A 45 1.08 19.40 11.89
N GLY A 46 2.07 19.01 11.08
CA GLY A 46 3.17 19.88 10.63
C GLY A 46 3.11 20.25 9.14
N SER A 47 2.04 19.87 8.43
CA SER A 47 1.85 20.16 7.00
C SER A 47 1.12 21.47 6.83
N ARG A 48 1.53 22.28 5.85
CA ARG A 48 0.79 23.48 5.48
C ARG A 48 -0.43 23.11 4.64
N GLU A 49 -1.56 23.78 4.84
CA GLU A 49 -2.80 23.53 4.08
C GLU A 49 -2.59 23.64 2.56
N GLU A 50 -1.72 24.55 2.13
CA GLU A 50 -1.28 24.73 0.73
C GLU A 50 -0.71 23.44 0.09
N TRP A 51 -0.17 22.51 0.88
CA TRP A 51 0.37 21.25 0.36
C TRP A 51 -0.72 20.22 0.08
N GLY A 52 -1.85 20.27 0.81
CA GLY A 52 -2.95 19.32 0.63
C GLY A 52 -3.57 19.42 -0.77
N ALA A 53 -3.84 20.64 -1.24
CA ALA A 53 -4.44 20.89 -2.55
C ALA A 53 -3.51 20.44 -3.70
N GLU A 54 -2.22 20.72 -3.61
CA GLU A 54 -1.24 20.33 -4.64
C GLU A 54 -1.00 18.81 -4.66
N ILE A 55 -0.94 18.15 -3.49
CA ILE A 55 -0.86 16.68 -3.41
C ILE A 55 -2.10 16.05 -4.06
N LEU A 56 -3.30 16.51 -3.73
CA LEU A 56 -4.54 15.97 -4.31
C LEU A 56 -4.62 16.20 -5.81
N LYS A 57 -4.21 17.38 -6.29
CA LYS A 57 -4.12 17.68 -7.73
C LYS A 57 -3.13 16.75 -8.43
N TYR A 58 -1.96 16.53 -7.83
CA TYR A 58 -0.97 15.59 -8.34
C TYR A 58 -1.53 14.17 -8.44
N LEU A 59 -2.18 13.69 -7.38
CA LEU A 59 -2.77 12.33 -7.33
C LEU A 59 -3.91 12.15 -8.34
N ALA A 60 -4.73 13.18 -8.56
CA ALA A 60 -5.85 13.10 -9.49
C ALA A 60 -5.43 13.24 -10.96
N GLN A 61 -4.40 14.05 -11.27
CA GLN A 61 -4.04 14.38 -12.65
C GLN A 61 -2.97 13.48 -13.27
N ARG A 62 -2.18 12.77 -12.45
CA ARG A 62 -1.05 11.99 -12.96
C ARG A 62 -1.50 10.67 -13.57
N ARG A 63 -1.57 10.62 -14.91
CA ARG A 63 -1.95 9.42 -15.69
C ARG A 63 -1.11 8.16 -15.41
N GLN A 64 0.13 8.33 -14.96
CA GLN A 64 1.03 7.22 -14.63
C GLN A 64 0.75 6.62 -13.24
N LEU A 65 -0.01 7.32 -12.39
CA LEU A 65 -0.37 6.85 -11.06
C LEU A 65 -1.26 5.62 -11.18
N ARG A 66 -0.85 4.55 -10.52
CA ARG A 66 -1.58 3.28 -10.46
C ARG A 66 -2.29 3.09 -9.14
N ARG A 67 -1.67 3.49 -8.04
CA ARG A 67 -2.25 3.38 -6.71
C ARG A 67 -1.59 4.30 -5.69
N THR A 68 -2.40 4.80 -4.77
CA THR A 68 -1.97 5.56 -3.59
C THR A 68 -2.03 4.67 -2.37
N PHE A 69 -0.97 4.63 -1.56
CA PHE A 69 -0.96 3.93 -0.28
C PHE A 69 -0.94 4.97 0.84
N VAL A 70 -1.96 4.93 1.70
CA VAL A 70 -2.12 5.83 2.86
C VAL A 70 -1.66 5.09 4.11
N LEU A 71 -0.61 5.59 4.77
CA LEU A 71 -0.03 4.98 5.95
C LEU A 71 -0.70 5.52 7.20
N VAL A 72 -1.45 4.66 7.87
CA VAL A 72 -2.06 4.92 9.17
C VAL A 72 -1.21 4.25 10.25
N ASP A 73 -0.96 4.94 11.35
CA ASP A 73 -0.18 4.40 12.47
C ASP A 73 -1.09 3.53 13.35
N ALA A 74 -0.86 2.22 13.40
CA ALA A 74 -1.70 1.31 14.17
C ALA A 74 -1.73 1.65 15.68
N GLU A 75 -0.67 2.28 16.22
CA GLU A 75 -0.56 2.65 17.64
C GLU A 75 -1.56 3.76 18.00
N HIS A 76 -1.73 4.72 17.09
CA HIS A 76 -2.53 5.91 17.33
C HIS A 76 -3.95 5.80 16.74
N GLY A 77 -4.14 4.95 15.73
CA GLY A 77 -5.40 4.84 14.99
C GLY A 77 -5.56 5.94 13.94
N VAL A 78 -6.79 6.09 13.44
CA VAL A 78 -7.08 7.00 12.33
C VAL A 78 -7.19 8.43 12.85
N LYS A 79 -6.40 9.35 12.28
CA LYS A 79 -6.48 10.78 12.64
C LYS A 79 -7.45 11.50 11.72
N GLU A 80 -7.89 12.69 12.14
CA GLU A 80 -8.80 13.51 11.34
C GLU A 80 -8.21 13.88 9.97
N SER A 81 -6.91 14.12 9.90
CA SER A 81 -6.20 14.36 8.63
C SER A 81 -6.24 13.15 7.70
N ASP A 82 -6.19 11.93 8.24
CA ASP A 82 -6.33 10.70 7.45
C ASP A 82 -7.76 10.59 6.89
N ARG A 83 -8.79 10.90 7.70
CA ARG A 83 -10.19 10.88 7.26
C ARG A 83 -10.46 11.84 6.11
N LEU A 84 -9.97 13.07 6.23
CA LEU A 84 -10.11 14.09 5.18
C LEU A 84 -9.42 13.66 3.89
N LEU A 85 -8.20 13.12 3.98
CA LEU A 85 -7.48 12.63 2.80
C LEU A 85 -8.22 11.47 2.13
N LEU A 86 -8.65 10.46 2.90
CA LEU A 86 -9.35 9.29 2.37
C LEU A 86 -10.66 9.70 1.69
N LYS A 87 -11.39 10.67 2.27
CA LYS A 87 -12.60 11.23 1.67
C LYS A 87 -12.31 11.90 0.32
N GLU A 88 -11.32 12.77 0.25
CA GLU A 88 -10.95 13.45 -1.00
C GLU A 88 -10.49 12.46 -2.08
N LEU A 89 -9.75 11.41 -1.70
CA LEU A 89 -9.33 10.37 -2.65
C LEU A 89 -10.54 9.58 -3.17
N ALA A 90 -11.49 9.24 -2.30
CA ALA A 90 -12.71 8.54 -2.69
C ALA A 90 -13.60 9.40 -3.62
N GLU A 91 -13.83 10.67 -3.27
CA GLU A 91 -14.64 11.60 -4.07
C GLU A 91 -14.05 11.85 -5.46
N ARG A 92 -12.72 11.88 -5.57
CA ARG A 92 -12.00 12.05 -6.85
C ARG A 92 -11.81 10.75 -7.62
N GLY A 93 -12.23 9.61 -7.07
CA GLY A 93 -12.07 8.30 -7.70
C GLY A 93 -10.62 7.83 -7.81
N VAL A 94 -9.72 8.35 -6.97
CA VAL A 94 -8.30 7.97 -6.98
C VAL A 94 -8.17 6.63 -6.25
N GLY A 95 -7.68 5.61 -6.96
CA GLY A 95 -7.45 4.29 -6.40
C GLY A 95 -6.46 4.31 -5.23
N HIS A 96 -6.90 3.92 -4.03
CA HIS A 96 -6.08 3.97 -2.82
C HIS A 96 -6.25 2.75 -1.91
N GLN A 97 -5.22 2.46 -1.13
CA GLN A 97 -5.17 1.39 -0.13
C GLN A 97 -4.65 1.94 1.19
N VAL A 98 -5.13 1.40 2.31
CA VAL A 98 -4.65 1.78 3.63
C VAL A 98 -3.62 0.78 4.12
N LEU A 99 -2.47 1.30 4.57
CA LEU A 99 -1.42 0.53 5.23
C LEU A 99 -1.42 0.87 6.72
N LEU A 100 -1.89 -0.07 7.55
CA LEU A 100 -1.68 -0.01 8.99
C LEU A 100 -0.20 -0.34 9.28
N SER A 101 0.57 0.71 9.55
CA SER A 101 1.99 0.64 9.86
C SER A 101 2.25 0.43 11.36
N LYS A 102 3.46 0.00 11.70
CA LYS A 102 3.94 -0.21 13.08
C LYS A 102 3.12 -1.24 13.88
N VAL A 103 2.56 -2.23 13.19
CA VAL A 103 1.74 -3.30 13.79
C VAL A 103 2.52 -4.10 14.83
N ASP A 104 3.85 -4.14 14.71
CA ASP A 104 4.74 -4.71 15.72
C ASP A 104 4.55 -4.08 17.10
N LYS A 105 4.23 -2.79 17.20
CA LYS A 105 4.00 -2.15 18.49
C LYS A 105 2.73 -2.64 19.19
N LEU A 106 1.73 -3.10 18.43
CA LEU A 106 0.50 -3.64 18.99
C LEU A 106 0.67 -5.12 19.34
N VAL A 107 1.08 -5.90 18.34
CA VAL A 107 1.10 -7.37 18.43
C VAL A 107 2.35 -7.88 19.14
N MET A 108 3.46 -7.17 19.02
CA MET A 108 4.76 -7.57 19.54
C MET A 108 5.52 -6.40 20.18
N PRO A 109 5.00 -5.71 21.21
CA PRO A 109 5.63 -4.51 21.76
C PRO A 109 7.01 -4.74 22.39
N LYS A 110 7.35 -5.98 22.76
CA LYS A 110 8.61 -6.36 23.43
C LYS A 110 9.38 -7.37 22.57
N VAL A 111 10.69 -7.51 22.79
CA VAL A 111 11.52 -8.51 22.08
C VAL A 111 11.01 -9.94 22.36
N LYS A 112 10.69 -10.23 23.63
CA LYS A 112 10.03 -11.47 24.05
C LYS A 112 8.60 -11.15 24.48
N THR A 113 7.67 -11.19 23.53
CA THR A 113 6.24 -11.01 23.80
C THR A 113 5.63 -12.34 24.24
N SER A 114 4.88 -12.34 25.35
CA SER A 114 4.17 -13.53 25.80
C SER A 114 2.95 -13.82 24.90
N PRO A 115 2.50 -15.08 24.79
CA PRO A 115 1.32 -15.41 23.99
C PRO A 115 0.08 -14.59 24.37
N ARG A 116 -0.09 -14.31 25.67
CA ARG A 116 -1.22 -13.51 26.19
C ARG A 116 -1.20 -12.07 25.68
N LEU A 117 -0.03 -11.43 25.71
CA LEU A 117 0.14 -10.07 25.18
C LEU A 117 -0.03 -10.02 23.66
N MET A 118 0.39 -11.08 22.95
CA MET A 118 0.18 -11.20 21.52
C MET A 118 -1.31 -11.32 21.18
N SER A 119 -2.07 -12.15 21.91
CA SER A 119 -3.53 -12.26 21.75
C SER A 119 -4.23 -10.92 22.00
N GLU A 120 -3.85 -10.19 23.04
CA GLU A 120 -4.40 -8.85 23.31
C GLU A 120 -4.03 -7.85 22.20
N GLY A 121 -2.81 -7.91 21.69
CA GLY A 121 -2.35 -7.09 20.57
C GLY A 121 -3.10 -7.36 19.27
N LEU A 122 -3.37 -8.63 18.97
CA LEU A 122 -4.19 -9.03 17.81
C LEU A 122 -5.62 -8.53 17.93
N LYS A 123 -6.21 -8.57 19.14
CA LYS A 123 -7.53 -8.00 19.38
C LYS A 123 -7.55 -6.50 19.10
N ARG A 124 -6.57 -5.75 19.61
CA ARG A 124 -6.43 -4.31 19.33
C ARG A 124 -6.23 -4.03 17.84
N LEU A 125 -5.49 -4.88 17.14
CA LEU A 125 -5.33 -4.76 15.69
C LEU A 125 -6.65 -4.96 14.95
N SER A 126 -7.48 -5.94 15.36
CA SER A 126 -8.84 -6.13 14.81
C SER A 126 -9.70 -4.88 15.00
N GLU A 127 -9.70 -4.30 16.20
CA GLU A 127 -10.44 -3.07 16.50
C GLU A 127 -9.97 -1.90 15.62
N ARG A 128 -8.65 -1.81 15.33
CA ARG A 128 -8.10 -0.79 14.41
C ARG A 128 -8.48 -1.04 12.96
N LEU A 129 -8.54 -2.29 12.52
CA LEU A 129 -9.00 -2.65 11.18
C LEU A 129 -10.46 -2.26 10.99
N GLU A 130 -11.31 -2.55 11.98
CA GLU A 130 -12.72 -2.14 11.98
C GLU A 130 -12.86 -0.61 11.92
N GLU A 131 -12.09 0.13 12.72
CA GLU A 131 -12.05 1.60 12.68
C GLU A 131 -11.70 2.14 11.28
N VAL A 132 -10.69 1.57 10.63
CA VAL A 132 -10.29 1.95 9.27
C VAL A 132 -11.39 1.59 8.26
N GLN A 133 -11.99 0.40 8.38
CA GLN A 133 -13.08 -0.02 7.48
C GLN A 133 -14.26 0.93 7.55
N GLU A 134 -14.65 1.38 8.74
CA GLU A 134 -15.75 2.33 8.90
C GLU A 134 -15.42 3.69 8.30
N VAL A 135 -14.18 4.18 8.45
CA VAL A 135 -13.74 5.43 7.82
C VAL A 135 -13.75 5.35 6.29
N LEU A 136 -13.49 4.18 5.73
CA LEU A 136 -13.50 3.95 4.28
C LEU A 136 -14.90 3.74 3.70
N ARG A 137 -15.92 3.54 4.54
CA ARG A 137 -17.32 3.46 4.09
C ARG A 137 -17.89 4.86 3.93
N PHE A 138 -18.22 5.22 2.70
CA PHE A 138 -18.92 6.45 2.37
C PHE A 138 -20.38 6.11 2.05
N ASP A 139 -21.31 6.76 2.75
CA ASP A 139 -22.75 6.43 2.70
C ASP A 139 -23.04 4.93 2.95
N GLY A 140 -22.28 4.31 3.86
CA GLY A 140 -22.39 2.90 4.22
C GLY A 140 -21.81 1.92 3.18
N LYS A 141 -21.25 2.42 2.06
CA LYS A 141 -20.69 1.60 0.98
C LYS A 141 -19.18 1.80 0.87
N MET A 142 -18.48 0.73 0.53
CA MET A 142 -17.06 0.80 0.17
C MET A 142 -16.94 1.32 -1.28
N PRO A 143 -16.26 2.46 -1.54
CA PRO A 143 -16.02 2.92 -2.90
C PRO A 143 -15.17 1.93 -3.68
N LYS A 144 -15.40 1.81 -4.99
CA LYS A 144 -14.58 0.96 -5.88
C LYS A 144 -13.10 1.38 -5.94
N ALA A 145 -12.81 2.64 -5.58
CA ALA A 145 -11.46 3.17 -5.52
C ALA A 145 -10.66 2.64 -4.32
N VAL A 146 -11.32 2.10 -3.30
CA VAL A 146 -10.66 1.56 -2.10
C VAL A 146 -10.24 0.11 -2.37
N GLY A 147 -8.95 -0.19 -2.21
CA GLY A 147 -8.43 -1.56 -2.21
C GLY A 147 -8.30 -2.14 -0.80
N ASP A 148 -7.48 -3.17 -0.65
CA ASP A 148 -7.31 -3.87 0.63
C ASP A 148 -6.67 -2.98 1.70
N ILE A 149 -6.97 -3.31 2.96
CA ILE A 149 -6.29 -2.76 4.14
C ILE A 149 -5.18 -3.73 4.53
N LEU A 150 -3.93 -3.30 4.44
CA LEU A 150 -2.79 -4.16 4.74
C LEU A 150 -2.14 -3.73 6.05
N SER A 151 -1.68 -4.72 6.82
CA SER A 151 -0.96 -4.51 8.08
C SER A 151 0.52 -4.79 7.88
N CYS A 152 1.39 -3.85 8.26
CA CYS A 152 2.84 -4.01 8.09
C CYS A 152 3.67 -3.44 9.25
N SER A 153 4.89 -3.95 9.36
CA SER A 153 5.95 -3.42 10.23
C SER A 153 7.23 -3.28 9.42
N GLY A 154 7.93 -2.15 9.59
CA GLY A 154 9.23 -1.90 8.98
C GLY A 154 10.42 -2.34 9.83
N VAL A 155 10.20 -2.85 11.05
CA VAL A 155 11.26 -2.99 12.06
C VAL A 155 11.46 -4.43 12.51
N LYS A 156 10.37 -5.17 12.78
CA LYS A 156 10.50 -6.55 13.26
C LYS A 156 10.54 -7.55 12.12
N GLU A 157 11.64 -8.28 12.05
CA GLU A 157 11.76 -9.53 11.31
C GLU A 157 11.14 -10.65 12.14
N LEU A 158 10.35 -11.50 11.51
CA LEU A 158 9.81 -12.70 12.14
C LEU A 158 10.85 -13.81 12.00
N GLU A 159 11.38 -14.28 13.12
CA GLU A 159 12.15 -15.53 13.14
C GLU A 159 11.19 -16.68 13.38
N GLU A 160 11.07 -17.59 12.41
CA GLU A 160 10.30 -18.82 12.52
C GLU A 160 11.20 -19.98 12.11
N TYR A 161 11.35 -21.00 12.98
CA TYR A 161 12.15 -22.21 12.71
C TYR A 161 13.59 -21.98 12.19
N GLY A 162 14.30 -20.98 12.72
CA GLY A 162 15.70 -20.72 12.36
C GLY A 162 15.90 -20.12 10.96
N GLN A 163 14.82 -19.76 10.26
CA GLN A 163 14.88 -19.01 9.02
C GLN A 163 14.37 -17.58 9.25
N ARG A 164 15.12 -16.59 8.74
CA ARG A 164 14.67 -15.19 8.71
C ARG A 164 13.53 -15.08 7.72
N ARG A 165 12.28 -15.02 8.21
CA ARG A 165 11.19 -14.48 7.39
C ARG A 165 11.30 -12.96 7.41
N GLY A 166 10.98 -12.36 6.28
CA GLY A 166 11.03 -10.91 6.10
C GLY A 166 10.16 -10.15 7.11
N LYS A 167 10.23 -8.83 7.04
CA LYS A 167 9.46 -7.93 7.89
C LYS A 167 7.95 -8.15 7.76
N ILE A 168 7.22 -8.05 8.88
CA ILE A 168 5.77 -8.33 8.94
C ILE A 168 5.02 -7.55 7.86
N GLY A 169 4.27 -8.27 7.02
CA GLY A 169 3.37 -7.68 6.02
C GLY A 169 4.06 -6.99 4.83
N ILE A 170 5.38 -6.85 4.81
CA ILE A 170 6.09 -6.17 3.71
C ILE A 170 5.94 -6.91 2.39
N SER A 171 5.93 -8.25 2.39
CA SER A 171 5.68 -9.03 1.18
C SER A 171 4.29 -8.77 0.59
N ALA A 172 3.27 -8.60 1.43
CA ALA A 172 1.92 -8.25 0.99
C ALA A 172 1.86 -6.83 0.40
N VAL A 173 2.60 -5.88 0.99
CA VAL A 173 2.74 -4.53 0.43
C VAL A 173 3.44 -4.58 -0.93
N GLN A 174 4.54 -5.32 -1.04
CA GLN A 174 5.25 -5.50 -2.32
C GLN A 174 4.35 -6.11 -3.39
N TRP A 175 3.60 -7.15 -3.02
CA TRP A 175 2.60 -7.75 -3.91
C TRP A 175 1.58 -6.72 -4.38
N ALA A 176 0.96 -5.99 -3.45
CA ALA A 176 -0.04 -4.99 -3.79
C ALA A 176 0.50 -3.87 -4.70
N VAL A 177 1.78 -3.51 -4.56
CA VAL A 177 2.49 -2.56 -5.43
C VAL A 177 2.66 -3.14 -6.83
N LEU A 178 3.08 -4.40 -6.96
CA LEU A 178 3.24 -5.08 -8.24
C LEU A 178 1.88 -5.29 -8.94
N SER A 179 0.86 -5.77 -8.22
CA SER A 179 -0.50 -5.94 -8.73
C SER A 179 -1.10 -4.62 -9.22
N ALA A 180 -0.89 -3.52 -8.48
CA ALA A 180 -1.32 -2.20 -8.95
C ALA A 180 -0.67 -1.81 -10.29
N CYS A 181 0.56 -2.25 -10.52
CA CYS A 181 1.29 -2.01 -11.76
C CYS A 181 0.97 -3.03 -12.87
N GLY A 182 0.15 -4.05 -12.60
CA GLY A 182 -0.05 -5.18 -13.51
C GLY A 182 1.27 -5.92 -13.78
N LEU A 183 2.05 -6.11 -12.72
CA LEU A 183 3.29 -6.91 -12.67
C LEU A 183 3.14 -8.10 -11.71
N ASP A 184 1.90 -8.41 -11.33
CA ASP A 184 1.52 -9.59 -10.55
C ASP A 184 1.49 -10.85 -11.42
N CYS A 185 1.47 -12.00 -10.75
CA CYS A 185 1.44 -13.31 -11.36
C CYS A 185 0.47 -14.25 -10.63
N ASP A 186 0.21 -15.41 -11.21
CA ASP A 186 -0.47 -16.50 -10.51
C ASP A 186 0.49 -17.23 -9.55
N GLU A 187 -0.02 -18.29 -8.91
CA GLU A 187 0.76 -19.15 -8.01
C GLU A 187 1.90 -19.93 -8.71
N HIS A 188 1.87 -20.00 -10.03
CA HIS A 188 2.87 -20.65 -10.88
C HIS A 188 3.90 -19.66 -11.46
N GLY A 189 3.77 -18.36 -11.19
CA GLY A 189 4.64 -17.31 -11.72
C GLY A 189 4.27 -16.86 -13.13
N THR A 190 3.08 -17.23 -13.63
CA THR A 190 2.54 -16.75 -14.90
C THR A 190 2.08 -15.30 -14.71
N PRO A 191 2.60 -14.32 -15.48
CA PRO A 191 2.16 -12.94 -15.37
C PRO A 191 0.65 -12.81 -15.59
N GLY A 192 -0.04 -12.09 -14.70
CA GLY A 192 -1.48 -11.88 -14.79
C GLY A 192 -1.89 -11.01 -15.99
N ARG A 193 -0.94 -10.29 -16.58
CA ARG A 193 -1.09 -9.51 -17.81
C ARG A 193 0.06 -9.74 -18.78
N ASN A 194 -0.24 -9.83 -20.07
CA ASN A 194 0.77 -9.95 -21.10
C ASN A 194 1.45 -8.59 -21.40
N ARG A 195 2.47 -8.61 -22.26
CA ARG A 195 3.21 -7.43 -22.76
C ARG A 195 2.34 -6.33 -23.39
N PHE A 196 1.10 -6.64 -23.77
CA PHE A 196 0.12 -5.73 -24.35
C PHE A 196 -0.90 -5.20 -23.32
N GLY A 197 -0.82 -5.67 -22.07
CA GLY A 197 -1.69 -5.26 -20.98
C GLY A 197 -3.01 -6.02 -20.88
N GLU A 198 -3.18 -7.10 -21.64
CA GLU A 198 -4.36 -7.97 -21.62
C GLU A 198 -4.25 -8.98 -20.47
N HIS A 199 -5.38 -9.32 -19.84
CA HIS A 199 -5.41 -10.33 -18.78
C HIS A 199 -5.07 -11.72 -19.38
N VAL A 200 -4.12 -12.41 -18.74
CA VAL A 200 -3.68 -13.77 -19.13
C VAL A 200 -4.47 -14.85 -18.37
N TYR A 201 -5.17 -14.47 -17.31
CA TYR A 201 -6.20 -15.31 -16.71
C TYR A 201 -7.35 -15.43 -17.71
N GLU A 202 -7.27 -16.41 -18.61
CA GLU A 202 -8.44 -16.88 -19.33
C GLU A 202 -9.46 -17.33 -18.29
N ASP A 203 -10.73 -16.96 -18.51
CA ASP A 203 -11.88 -17.50 -17.80
C ASP A 203 -11.80 -19.03 -17.89
N SER A 204 -11.16 -19.69 -16.91
CA SER A 204 -11.39 -21.11 -16.66
C SER A 204 -12.79 -21.17 -16.07
N GLU A 205 -13.74 -21.27 -17.00
CA GLU A 205 -15.16 -21.41 -16.76
C GLU A 205 -15.42 -22.37 -15.60
N MET A 206 -16.42 -21.98 -14.80
CA MET A 206 -17.18 -22.87 -13.97
C MET A 206 -17.56 -24.12 -14.78
N GLU A 207 -17.11 -25.29 -14.34
CA GLU A 207 -17.83 -26.56 -14.52
C GLU A 207 -17.80 -27.34 -13.20
#